data_AF-A0AAV9CEW2-F1
#
_entry.id   AF-A0AAV9CEW2-F1
#
_cell.length_a   1.000
_cell.length_b   1.000
_cell.length_c   1.000
_cell.angle_alpha   90.00
_cell.angle_beta   90.00
_cell.angle_gamma   90.00
#
_symmetry.space_group_name_H-M   'P 1'
#
loop_
_entity.id
_entity.type
_entity.pdbx_description
1 polymer ?
#
loop_
_entity_poly.entity_id
_entity_poly.type
_entity_poly.pdbx_seq_one_letter_code
_entity_poly.pdbx_strand_id
1 'polypeptide(L)' 'MPGLGKSTLARKVYTRVKASMHFDCFAWITVSNEYNRMELLKEMVNEIMEKNSAKEVLESNFSERKMASEMVNEI' A
#
# COMPACT_ATOMS: atom_id res chain seq x y z
N MET A 1 19.96 0.27 19.08
CA MET A 1 19.58 -1.01 19.73
C MET A 1 18.24 -1.52 19.19
N PRO A 2 18.17 -2.81 18.83
CA PRO A 2 16.92 -3.56 18.71
C PRO A 2 16.13 -3.51 20.03
N GLY A 3 14.82 -3.70 20.00
CA GLY A 3 14.02 -3.92 21.22
C GLY A 3 13.63 -2.68 22.05
N LEU A 4 14.07 -1.46 21.72
CA LEU A 4 13.67 -0.23 22.45
C LEU A 4 12.20 0.20 22.26
N GLY A 5 11.38 -0.61 21.59
CA GLY A 5 9.95 -0.29 21.40
C GLY A 5 9.65 0.83 20.39
N LYS A 6 10.59 1.20 19.52
CA LYS A 6 10.39 2.24 18.47
C LYS A 6 9.14 1.97 17.63
N SER A 7 9.05 0.77 17.06
CA SER A 7 7.89 0.35 16.25
C SER A 7 6.62 0.24 17.11
N THR A 8 6.74 -0.11 18.39
CA THR A 8 5.62 -0.16 19.33
C THR A 8 5.05 1.23 19.60
N LEU A 9 5.90 2.23 19.81
CA LEU A 9 5.48 3.61 20.01
C LEU A 9 4.82 4.18 18.74
N ALA A 10 5.45 3.99 17.58
CA ALA A 10 4.89 4.38 16.29
C ALA A 10 3.51 3.74 16.06
N ARG A 11 3.35 2.44 16.38
CA ARG A 11 2.08 1.73 16.28
C ARG A 11 1.00 2.32 17.20
N LYS A 12 1.35 2.65 18.45
CA LYS A 12 0.40 3.30 19.39
C LYS A 12 -0.10 4.66 18.86
N VAL A 13 0.79 5.47 18.30
CA VAL A 13 0.43 6.76 17.69
C VAL A 13 -0.44 6.55 16.46
N TYR A 14 -0.03 5.66 15.55
CA TYR A 14 -0.78 5.33 14.34
C TYR A 14 -2.21 4.87 14.65
N THR A 15 -2.40 3.96 15.60
CA THR A 15 -3.74 3.48 15.99
C THR A 15 -4.64 4.61 16.48
N ARG A 16 -4.11 5.54 17.28
CA ARG A 16 -4.89 6.69 17.77
C ARG A 16 -5.27 7.64 16.63
N VAL A 17 -4.32 7.94 15.77
CA VAL A 17 -4.48 8.84 14.62
C VAL A 17 -5.46 8.27 13.58
N LYS A 18 -5.39 6.95 13.33
CA LYS A 18 -6.35 6.25 12.48
C LYS A 18 -7.75 6.25 13.08
N ALA A 19 -7.87 5.99 14.39
CA ALA A 19 -9.16 5.99 15.08
C ALA A 19 -9.80 7.37 15.16
N SER A 20 -9.01 8.45 15.25
CA SER A 20 -9.53 9.81 15.20
C SER A 20 -9.93 10.27 13.80
N MET A 21 -9.71 9.44 12.76
CA MET A 21 -9.98 9.77 11.34
C MET A 21 -9.48 11.17 10.96
N HIS A 22 -8.30 11.54 11.48
CA HIS A 22 -7.78 12.91 11.31
C HIS A 22 -7.21 13.16 9.90
N PHE A 23 -6.92 12.08 9.18
CA PHE A 23 -6.41 12.10 7.82
C PHE A 23 -7.36 11.30 6.92
N ASP A 24 -7.38 11.64 5.63
CA ASP A 24 -8.23 10.97 4.65
C ASP A 24 -7.80 9.52 4.37
N CYS A 25 -6.52 9.20 4.64
CA CYS A 25 -5.96 7.87 4.41
C CYS A 25 -4.87 7.50 5.42
N PHE A 26 -4.67 6.19 5.60
CA PHE A 26 -3.70 5.61 6.54
C PHE A 26 -3.14 4.31 5.98
N ALA A 27 -1.83 4.11 6.09
CA ALA A 27 -1.19 2.84 5.77
C ALA A 27 -0.17 2.45 6.83
N TRP A 28 -0.12 1.15 7.16
CA TRP A 28 0.93 0.59 8.01
C TRP A 28 1.72 -0.45 7.22
N ILE A 29 2.94 -0.12 6.84
CA ILE A 29 3.79 -0.95 5.98
C ILE A 29 5.07 -1.33 6.71
N THR A 30 5.56 -2.54 6.47
CA THR A 30 6.82 -3.03 7.02
C THR A 30 7.82 -3.26 5.90
N VAL A 31 8.98 -2.60 5.96
CA VAL A 31 10.04 -2.78 4.96
C VAL A 31 11.16 -3.64 5.55
N SER A 32 11.48 -4.73 4.87
CA SER A 32 12.66 -5.56 5.16
C SER A 32 13.92 -5.00 4.51
N ASN A 33 15.10 -5.47 4.94
CA ASN A 33 16.39 -5.02 4.41
C ASN A 33 16.50 -5.23 2.90
N GLU A 34 15.98 -6.37 2.41
CA GLU A 34 15.73 -6.62 1.01
C GLU A 34 14.23 -6.49 0.76
N TYR A 35 13.84 -5.70 -0.21
CA TYR A 35 12.43 -5.52 -0.56
C TYR A 35 12.27 -5.37 -2.08
N ASN A 36 11.13 -5.82 -2.59
CA ASN A 36 10.73 -5.59 -3.96
C ASN A 36 9.88 -4.31 -4.04
N ARG A 37 10.32 -3.33 -4.85
CA ARG A 37 9.63 -2.04 -4.98
C ARG A 37 8.17 -2.18 -5.43
N MET A 38 7.90 -3.08 -6.38
CA MET A 38 6.56 -3.28 -6.92
C MET A 38 5.63 -3.92 -5.89
N GLU A 39 6.15 -4.89 -5.13
CA GLU A 39 5.40 -5.53 -4.04
C GLU A 39 5.08 -4.53 -2.92
N LEU A 40 6.06 -3.69 -2.55
CA LEU A 40 5.87 -2.67 -1.52
C LEU A 40 4.83 -1.62 -1.92
N LEU A 41 4.86 -1.17 -3.18
CA LEU A 41 3.85 -0.24 -3.71
C LEU A 41 2.45 -0.88 -3.73
N LYS A 42 2.34 -2.17 -4.07
CA LYS A 42 1.08 -2.90 -4.01
C LYS A 42 0.56 -2.99 -2.57
N GLU A 43 1.43 -3.28 -1.59
CA GLU A 43 1.08 -3.30 -0.18
C GLU A 43 0.57 -1.92 0.30
N MET A 44 1.27 -0.84 -0.07
CA MET A 44 0.86 0.54 0.24
C MET A 44 -0.53 0.87 -0.28
N VAL A 45 -0.79 0.59 -1.57
CA VAL A 45 -2.11 0.86 -2.17
C VAL A 45 -3.20 0.02 -1.50
N ASN A 46 -2.93 -1.25 -1.21
CA ASN A 46 -3.89 -2.13 -0.54
C ASN A 46 -4.25 -1.68 0.88
N GLU A 47 -3.28 -1.15 1.65
CA GLU A 47 -3.54 -0.60 2.98
C GLU A 47 -4.33 0.71 2.93
N ILE A 48 -4.05 1.58 1.95
CA ILE A 48 -4.75 2.86 1.76
C ILE A 48 -6.21 2.67 1.34
N MET A 49 -6.46 1.75 0.40
CA MET A 49 -7.75 1.62 -0.29
C MET A 49 -8.80 0.81 0.49
N GLU A 50 -8.48 0.41 1.73
CA GLU A 50 -9.18 -0.60 2.54
C GLU A 50 -9.38 -1.95 1.80
N LYS A 51 -9.17 -3.07 2.51
CA LYS A 51 -8.95 -4.42 1.96
C LYS A 51 -10.08 -5.01 1.08
N ASN A 52 -11.16 -4.28 0.83
CA ASN A 52 -12.31 -4.74 0.06
C ASN A 52 -12.45 -4.14 -1.35
N SER A 53 -11.77 -3.03 -1.68
CA SER A 53 -11.94 -2.34 -2.98
C SER A 53 -10.69 -2.37 -3.86
N ALA A 54 -9.50 -2.45 -3.25
CA ALA A 54 -8.22 -2.32 -3.95
C ALA A 54 -7.83 -3.54 -4.78
N LYS A 55 -8.18 -4.74 -4.28
CA LYS A 55 -7.75 -6.01 -4.86
C LYS A 55 -8.34 -6.21 -6.26
N GLU A 56 -9.60 -5.84 -6.44
CA GLU A 56 -10.31 -5.91 -7.72
C GLU A 56 -9.82 -4.85 -8.71
N VAL A 57 -9.48 -3.64 -8.24
CA VAL A 57 -8.95 -2.54 -9.05
C VAL A 57 -7.49 -2.78 -9.48
N LEU A 58 -6.66 -3.41 -8.66
CA LEU A 58 -5.27 -3.70 -9.02
C LEU A 58 -5.16 -4.94 -9.91
N GLU A 59 -5.92 -6.01 -9.66
CA GLU A 59 -5.95 -7.18 -10.55
C GLU A 59 -6.47 -6.84 -11.96
N SER A 60 -7.42 -5.91 -12.06
CA SER A 60 -7.91 -5.42 -13.36
C SER A 60 -6.94 -4.48 -14.10
N ASN A 61 -6.09 -3.73 -13.38
CA ASN A 61 -5.19 -2.74 -13.99
C ASN A 61 -3.76 -3.25 -14.24
N PHE A 62 -3.32 -4.34 -13.61
CA PHE A 62 -1.97 -4.90 -13.81
C PHE A 62 -1.89 -6.06 -14.80
N SER A 63 -2.99 -6.46 -15.44
CA SER A 63 -2.90 -7.40 -16.57
C SER A 63 -2.10 -6.73 -17.68
N GLU A 64 -0.97 -7.34 -18.09
CA GLU A 64 -0.10 -6.90 -19.21
C GLU A 64 -0.87 -6.48 -20.47
N ARG A 65 -2.10 -6.98 -20.62
CA ARG A 65 -3.02 -6.63 -21.69
C ARG A 65 -3.40 -5.14 -21.74
N LYS A 66 -3.41 -4.41 -20.61
CA LYS A 66 -3.82 -3.00 -20.59
C LYS A 66 -2.76 -2.08 -21.22
N MET A 67 -1.49 -2.28 -20.88
CA MET A 67 -0.37 -1.57 -21.54
C MET A 67 -0.30 -1.90 -23.04
N ALA A 68 -0.48 -3.17 -23.41
CA ALA A 68 -0.47 -3.56 -24.82
C ALA A 68 -1.64 -2.96 -25.63
N SER A 69 -2.83 -2.85 -25.04
CA SER A 69 -3.99 -2.23 -25.73
C SER A 69 -3.86 -0.72 -25.90
N GLU A 70 -3.21 -0.03 -24.96
CA GLU A 70 -2.97 1.42 -25.07
C GLU A 70 -1.94 1.73 -26.16
N MET A 71 -0.91 0.89 -26.33
CA MET A 71 0.06 1.02 -27.44
C MET A 71 -0.54 0.74 -28.83
N VAL A 72 -1.61 -0.06 -28.93
CA VAL A 72 -2.26 -0.38 -30.22
C VAL A 72 -3.21 0.73 -30.68
N ASN A 73 -3.65 1.62 -29.79
CA ASN A 73 -4.56 2.73 -30.11
C ASN A 73 -3.84 4.03 -30.51
N GLU A 74 -2.52 4.06 -30.54
CA GLU A 74 -1.70 5.21 -30.96
C GLU A 74 -0.97 5.00 -32.30
N ILE A 75 -1.32 3.95 -33.06
CA ILE A 75 -0.94 3.76 -34.48
C ILE A 75 -2.22 3.79 -35.32
#